data_AF-A0AB36DKZ1-F1
#
_entry.id   AF-A0AB36DKZ1-F1
#
_cell.length_a   1.000
_cell.length_b   1.000
_cell.length_c   1.000
_cell.angle_alpha   90.00
_cell.angle_beta   90.00
_cell.angle_gamma   90.00
#
_symmetry.space_group_name_H-M   'P 1'
#
loop_
_entity.id
_entity.type
_entity.pdbx_description
1 polymer ?
#
loop_
_entity_poly.entity_id
_entity_poly.type
_entity_poly.pdbx_seq_one_letter_code
_entity_poly.pdbx_strand_id
1 'polypeptide(L)' 'SFNQKAYEKDLYEEGVEDGIKEGIKEGLDLGRTQMAQEIALRLFQSGNSLEQIAQLTGIDIEAVKQWIEEAK' A
#
# COMPACT_ATOMS: atom_id res chain seq x y z
N SER A 1 32.82 -4.80 32.50
CA SER A 1 31.71 -5.73 32.76
C SER A 1 30.62 -5.44 31.75
N PHE A 2 30.11 -6.46 31.06
CA PHE A 2 28.98 -6.30 30.12
C PHE A 2 27.70 -6.01 30.92
N ASN A 3 26.92 -5.02 30.47
CA ASN A 3 25.62 -4.71 31.06
C ASN A 3 24.51 -5.36 30.23
N GLN A 4 24.18 -6.60 30.57
CA GLN A 4 23.17 -7.40 29.88
C GLN A 4 21.80 -6.72 29.81
N LYS A 5 21.38 -6.05 30.90
CA LYS A 5 20.07 -5.40 30.96
C LYS A 5 19.95 -4.22 30.00
N ALA A 6 21.03 -3.45 29.81
CA ALA A 6 21.04 -2.37 28.85
C ALA A 6 20.95 -2.93 27.43
N TYR A 7 21.75 -3.94 27.11
CA TYR A 7 21.72 -4.60 25.80
C TYR A 7 20.34 -5.20 25.44
N GLU A 8 19.69 -5.89 26.38
CA GLU A 8 18.34 -6.45 26.15
C GLU A 8 17.28 -5.37 25.94
N LYS A 9 17.39 -4.26 26.67
CA LYS A 9 16.50 -3.12 26.51
C LYS A 9 16.68 -2.46 25.15
N ASP A 10 17.92 -2.23 24.74
CA ASP A 10 18.24 -1.61 23.45
C ASP A 10 17.70 -2.47 22.29
N LEU A 11 17.93 -3.79 22.33
CA LEU A 11 17.37 -4.73 21.34
C LEU A 11 15.84 -4.71 21.27
N TYR A 12 15.17 -4.60 22.43
CA TYR A 12 13.71 -4.52 22.47
C TYR A 12 13.20 -3.21 21.87
N GLU A 13 13.83 -2.08 22.20
CA GLU A 13 13.47 -0.77 21.67
C GLU A 13 13.67 -0.71 20.15
N GLU A 14 14.79 -1.23 19.64
CA GLU A 14 15.04 -1.38 18.20
C GLU A 14 13.96 -2.23 17.52
N GLY A 15 13.64 -3.40 18.08
CA GLY A 15 12.61 -4.28 17.52
C GLY A 15 11.22 -3.65 17.51
N VAL A 16 10.86 -2.87 18.53
CA VAL A 16 9.59 -2.14 18.58
C VAL A 16 9.58 -1.01 17.54
N GLU A 17 10.67 -0.26 17.43
CA GLU A 17 10.78 0.84 16.48
C GLU A 17 10.67 0.34 15.03
N ASP A 18 11.35 -0.75 14.71
CA ASP A 18 11.30 -1.38 13.39
C ASP A 18 9.90 -1.92 13.08
N GLY A 19 9.28 -2.63 14.03
CA GLY A 19 7.91 -3.12 13.86
C GLY A 19 6.88 -2.01 13.62
N ILE A 20 7.02 -0.86 14.30
CA ILE A 20 6.15 0.30 14.07
C ILE A 20 6.40 0.90 12.68
N LYS A 21 7.66 1.05 12.26
CA LYS A 21 8.01 1.59 10.94
C LYS A 21 7.48 0.70 9.81
N GLU A 22 7.65 -0.61 9.92
CA GLU A 22 7.13 -1.57 8.94
C GLU A 22 5.61 -1.53 8.88
N GLY A 23 4.92 -1.58 10.03
CA GLY A 23 3.46 -1.51 10.09
C GLY A 23 2.89 -0.22 9.50
N ILE A 24 3.52 0.94 9.75
CA ILE A 24 3.11 2.22 9.15
C ILE A 24 3.30 2.19 7.63
N LYS A 25 4.44 1.68 7.16
CA LYS A 25 4.73 1.59 5.72
C LYS A 25 3.72 0.69 5.00
N GLU A 26 3.50 -0.52 5.51
CA GLU A 26 2.53 -1.47 4.95
C GLU A 26 1.11 -0.89 4.94
N GLY A 27 0.70 -0.25 6.04
CA GLY A 27 -0.61 0.39 6.13
C GLY A 27 -0.81 1.52 5.11
N LEU A 28 0.23 2.35 4.89
CA LEU A 28 0.18 3.42 3.89
C LEU A 28 0.13 2.88 2.46
N ASP A 29 0.93 1.86 2.15
CA ASP A 29 0.96 1.26 0.81
C ASP A 29 -0.35 0.53 0.49
N LEU A 30 -0.91 -0.20 1.46
CA LEU A 30 -2.22 -0.84 1.32
C LEU A 30 -3.33 0.20 1.11
N GLY A 31 -3.36 1.25 1.94
CA GLY A 31 -4.38 2.30 1.84
C GLY A 31 -4.32 3.07 0.52
N ARG A 32 -3.10 3.37 0.02
CA ARG A 32 -2.91 3.99 -1.30
C ARG A 32 -3.41 3.10 -2.42
N THR A 33 -3.09 1.81 -2.36
CA THR A 33 -3.50 0.83 -3.37
C THR A 33 -5.02 0.67 -3.39
N GLN A 34 -5.66 0.53 -2.23
CA GLN A 34 -7.12 0.42 -2.10
C GLN A 34 -7.83 1.65 -2.66
N MET A 35 -7.35 2.86 -2.31
CA MET A 35 -7.92 4.11 -2.85
C MET A 35 -7.75 4.21 -4.38
N ALA A 36 -6.57 3.84 -4.89
CA ALA A 36 -6.29 3.84 -6.31
C ALA A 36 -7.22 2.88 -7.08
N GLN A 37 -7.44 1.68 -6.53
CA GLN A 37 -8.38 0.70 -7.05
C GLN A 37 -9.82 1.24 -7.04
N GLU A 38 -10.27 1.81 -5.92
CA GLU A 38 -11.61 2.38 -5.82
C GLU A 38 -11.86 3.50 -6.84
N ILE A 39 -10.89 4.39 -7.04
CA ILE A 39 -10.96 5.45 -8.06
C ILE A 39 -11.05 4.84 -9.47
N ALA A 40 -10.21 3.86 -9.78
CA ALA A 40 -10.22 3.19 -11.09
C ALA A 40 -11.57 2.53 -11.38
N LEU A 41 -12.14 1.82 -10.39
CA LEU A 41 -13.46 1.19 -10.51
C LEU A 41 -14.57 2.22 -10.74
N ARG A 42 -14.58 3.34 -9.99
CA ARG A 42 -15.58 4.41 -10.16
C ARG A 42 -15.49 5.08 -11.53
N LEU A 43 -14.29 5.31 -12.05
CA LEU A 43 -14.09 5.87 -13.40
C LEU A 43 -14.59 4.91 -14.47
N PHE A 44 -14.30 3.61 -14.33
CA PHE A 44 -14.82 2.61 -15.26
C PHE A 44 -16.35 2.52 -15.24
N GLN A 45 -16.95 2.50 -14.05
CA GLN A 45 -18.42 2.55 -13.89
C GLN A 45 -19.03 3.82 -14.48
N SER A 46 -18.26 4.92 -14.53
CA SER A 46 -18.64 6.17 -15.17
C SER A 46 -18.45 6.17 -16.70
N GLY A 47 -18.01 5.05 -17.28
CA GLY A 47 -17.88 4.85 -18.73
C GLY A 47 -16.51 5.19 -19.31
N ASN A 48 -15.48 5.41 -18.48
CA ASN A 48 -14.13 5.60 -18.98
C ASN A 48 -13.50 4.29 -19.48
N SER A 49 -12.72 4.38 -20.56
CA SER A 49 -11.88 3.28 -21.06
C SER A 49 -10.69 3.00 -20.14
N LEU A 50 -10.10 1.80 -20.25
CA LEU A 50 -8.92 1.41 -19.45
C LEU A 50 -7.74 2.37 -19.69
N GLU A 51 -7.54 2.80 -20.94
CA GLU A 51 -6.49 3.73 -21.34
C GLU A 51 -6.69 5.11 -20.71
N GLN A 52 -7.93 5.62 -20.68
CA GLN A 52 -8.26 6.88 -20.03
C GLN A 52 -8.06 6.81 -18.52
N ILE A 53 -8.43 5.70 -17.90
CA ILE A 53 -8.24 5.50 -16.45
C ILE A 53 -6.75 5.49 -16.11
N ALA A 54 -5.95 4.71 -16.84
CA ALA A 54 -4.50 4.66 -16.68
C ALA A 54 -3.87 6.06 -16.83
N GLN A 55 -4.28 6.82 -17.84
CA GLN A 55 -3.81 8.19 -18.06
C GLN A 55 -4.21 9.15 -16.93
N LEU A 56 -5.47 9.11 -16.46
CA LEU A 56 -6.00 10.03 -15.45
C LEU A 56 -5.42 9.76 -14.06
N THR A 57 -5.17 8.49 -13.75
CA THR A 57 -4.72 8.06 -12.42
C THR A 57 -3.22 7.87 -12.33
N GLY A 58 -2.52 7.76 -13.46
CA GLY A 58 -1.10 7.40 -13.53
C GLY A 58 -0.83 5.93 -13.19
N ILE A 59 -1.87 5.10 -13.15
CA ILE A 59 -1.78 3.68 -12.82
C ILE A 59 -1.49 2.90 -14.10
N ASP A 60 -0.68 1.85 -13.99
CA ASP A 60 -0.41 0.96 -15.11
C ASP A 60 -1.70 0.32 -15.65
N ILE A 61 -1.82 0.27 -16.97
CA ILE A 61 -3.05 -0.20 -17.63
C ILE A 61 -3.35 -1.68 -17.33
N GLU A 62 -2.33 -2.53 -17.13
CA GLU A 62 -2.56 -3.92 -16.76
C GLU A 62 -3.07 -4.03 -15.31
N ALA A 63 -2.61 -3.16 -14.40
CA ALA A 63 -3.14 -3.11 -13.04
C ALA A 63 -4.62 -2.66 -13.03
N VAL A 64 -4.95 -1.61 -13.80
CA VAL A 64 -6.35 -1.16 -13.97
C VAL A 64 -7.21 -2.30 -14.52
N LYS A 65 -6.73 -2.99 -15.56
CA LYS A 65 -7.44 -4.13 -16.16
C LYS A 65 -7.66 -5.25 -15.15
N GLN A 66 -6.62 -5.63 -14.39
CA GLN A 66 -6.73 -6.67 -13.37
C GLN A 66 -7.79 -6.33 -12.32
N TRP A 67 -7.75 -5.12 -11.77
CA TRP A 67 -8.73 -4.70 -10.77
C TRP A 67 -10.16 -4.69 -11.28
N ILE A 68 -10.36 -4.35 -12.55
CA ILE A 68 -11.68 -4.36 -13.19
C ILE A 68 -12.18 -5.78 -13.40
N GLU A 69 -11.32 -6.72 -13.79
CA GLU A 69 -11.70 -8.14 -13.92
C GLU A 69 -11.99 -8.78 -12.55
N GLU A 70 -11.24 -8.43 -11.51
CA GLU A 70 -11.46 -8.93 -10.14
C GLU A 70 -12.78 -8.42 -9.53
N ALA A 71 -13.29 -7.27 -9.99
CA ALA A 71 -14.51 -6.65 -9.49
C ALA A 71 -15.80 -7.08 -10.23
N LYS A 72 -15.68 -7.87 -11.30
CA LYS A 72 -16.83 -8.47 -12.02
C LYS A 72 -17.36 -9.70 -11.31
#